data_AF-A0A2L0CFY9-F1
#
_entry.id   AF-A0A2L0CFY9-F1
#
_cell.length_a   1.000
_cell.length_b   1.000
_cell.length_c   1.000
_cell.angle_alpha   90.00
_cell.angle_beta   90.00
_cell.angle_gamma   90.00
#
_symmetry.space_group_name_H-M   'P 1'
#
loop_
_entity.id
_entity.type
_entity.pdbx_description
1 polymer ?
#
loop_
_entity_poly.entity_id
_entity_poly.type
_entity_poly.pdbx_seq_one_letter_code
_entity_poly.pdbx_strand_id
1 'polypeptide(L)'
;RVIKLSNDPSPGYNIEQLAKEGNKFVQLPYCVKGMDVSFSGILTYIEEKTGKLLEEGYTEADLCFSLQETVFAMLVETTERALAHCNSTEVLIVGGVGCNVRLQEMMNQMCIERGAKLF
;
A
#
# COMPACT_ATOMS: atom_id res chain seq x y z
N ARG A 1 14.11 5.02 -3.38
CA ARG A 1 14.81 5.90 -4.36
C ARG A 1 14.78 7.36 -3.93
N VAL A 2 13.62 7.95 -3.66
CA VAL A 2 13.49 9.35 -3.22
C VAL A 2 14.17 9.61 -1.87
N ILE A 3 13.86 8.77 -0.87
CA ILE A 3 14.44 8.81 0.48
C ILE A 3 15.68 7.91 0.66
N LYS A 4 16.32 7.50 -0.45
CA LYS A 4 17.57 6.70 -0.46
C LYS A 4 17.61 5.43 0.43
N LEU A 5 16.46 4.87 0.80
CA LEU A 5 16.38 3.57 1.48
C LEU A 5 17.07 2.46 0.68
N SER A 6 17.77 1.57 1.39
CA SER A 6 18.38 0.36 0.83
C SER A 6 17.31 -0.62 0.33
N ASN A 7 17.62 -1.36 -0.72
CA ASN A 7 16.79 -2.47 -1.22
C ASN A 7 17.24 -3.84 -0.67
N ASP A 8 18.26 -3.89 0.18
CA ASP A 8 18.74 -5.11 0.84
C ASP A 8 17.95 -5.33 2.16
N PRO A 9 17.51 -6.56 2.50
CA PRO A 9 17.70 -7.83 1.79
C PRO A 9 16.70 -8.06 0.63
N SER A 10 15.60 -7.31 0.59
CA SER A 10 14.64 -7.37 -0.52
C SER A 10 13.96 -6.02 -0.78
N PRO A 11 13.55 -5.74 -2.03
CA PRO A 11 12.85 -4.51 -2.36
C PRO A 11 11.54 -4.38 -1.57
N GLY A 12 11.33 -3.24 -0.92
CA GLY A 12 10.12 -2.97 -0.14
C GLY A 12 10.19 -3.38 1.34
N TYR A 13 11.10 -4.27 1.74
CA TYR A 13 11.22 -4.68 3.15
C TYR A 13 11.55 -3.51 4.09
N ASN A 14 12.53 -2.68 3.73
CA ASN A 14 12.89 -1.52 4.54
C ASN A 14 11.81 -0.43 4.56
N ILE A 15 10.97 -0.36 3.50
CA ILE A 15 9.81 0.53 3.48
C ILE A 15 8.80 0.06 4.54
N GLU A 16 8.57 -1.24 4.65
CA GLU A 16 7.70 -1.82 5.67
C GLU A 16 8.23 -1.63 7.09
N GLN A 17 9.54 -1.80 7.31
CA GLN A 17 10.09 -1.55 8.64
C GLN A 17 9.95 -0.08 9.02
N LEU A 18 10.27 0.84 8.12
CA LEU A 18 10.17 2.27 8.40
C LEU A 18 8.71 2.74 8.54
N ALA A 19 7.78 2.16 7.78
CA ALA A 19 6.35 2.46 7.88
C ALA A 19 5.78 2.20 9.28
N LYS A 20 6.32 1.23 10.03
CA LYS A 20 5.87 0.92 11.41
C LYS A 20 6.18 2.04 12.41
N GLU A 21 7.14 2.90 12.09
CA GLU A 21 7.52 4.04 12.92
C GLU A 21 6.72 5.31 12.57
N GLY A 22 5.98 5.28 11.45
CA GLY A 22 5.16 6.40 11.00
C GLY A 22 3.92 6.57 11.87
N ASN A 23 3.58 7.83 12.18
CA ASN A 23 2.44 8.19 13.04
C ASN A 23 1.50 9.21 12.39
N LYS A 24 1.95 9.91 11.35
CA LYS A 24 1.16 10.91 10.63
C LYS A 24 0.82 10.41 9.23
N PHE A 25 -0.46 10.51 8.88
CA PHE A 25 -0.92 10.19 7.54
C PHE A 25 -0.86 11.42 6.62
N VAL A 26 -0.23 11.24 5.45
CA VAL A 26 -0.21 12.19 4.34
C VAL A 26 -1.18 11.70 3.28
N GLN A 27 -2.09 12.58 2.86
CA GLN A 27 -3.01 12.24 1.79
C GLN A 27 -2.28 12.17 0.45
N LEU A 28 -2.22 10.97 -0.12
CA LEU A 28 -1.65 10.71 -1.43
C LEU A 28 -2.76 10.58 -2.50
N PRO A 29 -2.44 10.76 -3.79
CA PRO A 29 -3.41 10.55 -4.86
C PRO A 29 -3.94 9.11 -4.86
N TYR A 30 -5.25 8.95 -4.79
CA TYR A 30 -5.91 7.64 -4.78
C TYR A 30 -6.48 7.34 -6.18
N CYS A 31 -5.72 6.60 -6.98
CA CYS A 31 -5.99 6.46 -8.42
C CYS A 31 -6.53 5.07 -8.79
N VAL A 32 -7.81 4.82 -8.48
CA VAL A 32 -8.54 3.60 -8.88
C VAL A 32 -9.57 3.92 -9.97
N LYS A 33 -9.61 3.11 -11.02
CA LYS A 33 -10.57 3.22 -12.12
C LYS A 33 -11.23 1.87 -12.36
N GLY A 34 -12.41 1.66 -11.79
CA GLY A 34 -13.08 0.36 -11.84
C GLY A 34 -12.29 -0.70 -11.05
N MET A 35 -11.68 -1.65 -11.76
CA MET A 35 -10.81 -2.67 -11.18
C MET A 35 -9.32 -2.42 -11.44
N ASP A 36 -8.98 -1.33 -12.12
CA ASP A 36 -7.60 -0.97 -12.45
C ASP A 36 -7.02 0.04 -11.45
N VAL A 37 -5.73 -0.10 -11.16
CA VAL A 37 -4.95 0.80 -10.30
C VAL A 37 -3.85 1.50 -11.10
N SER A 38 -3.55 2.76 -10.76
CA SER A 38 -2.43 3.50 -11.36
C SER A 38 -1.47 4.03 -10.30
N PHE A 39 -0.23 3.54 -10.34
CA PHE A 39 0.82 3.92 -9.39
C PHE A 39 1.71 5.07 -9.86
N SER A 40 1.75 5.36 -11.17
CA SER A 40 2.63 6.38 -11.73
C SER A 40 2.37 7.76 -11.15
N GLY A 41 1.09 8.13 -10.97
CA GLY A 41 0.72 9.42 -10.38
C GLY A 41 1.15 9.55 -8.91
N ILE A 42 1.14 8.46 -8.15
CA ILE A 42 1.59 8.42 -6.75
C ILE A 42 3.10 8.61 -6.70
N LEU A 43 3.85 7.92 -7.56
CA LEU A 43 5.31 8.04 -7.61
C LEU A 43 5.73 9.47 -7.95
N THR A 44 5.16 10.07 -8.98
CA THR A 44 5.45 11.46 -9.36
C THR A 44 5.10 12.42 -8.23
N TYR A 45 3.94 12.26 -7.58
CA TYR A 45 3.56 13.09 -6.43
C TYR A 45 4.58 13.01 -5.31
N ILE A 46 5.04 11.81 -4.95
CA ILE A 46 6.04 11.61 -3.90
C ILE A 46 7.37 12.25 -4.31
N GLU A 47 7.84 12.03 -5.53
CA GLU A 47 9.09 12.62 -6.03
C GLU A 47 9.08 14.16 -5.97
N GLU A 48 7.95 14.79 -6.29
CA GLU A 48 7.81 16.25 -6.28
C GLU A 48 7.55 16.84 -4.89
N LYS A 49 6.83 16.12 -4.02
CA LYS A 49 6.31 16.65 -2.75
C LYS A 49 7.13 16.25 -1.53
N THR A 50 7.96 15.21 -1.61
CA THR A 50 8.73 14.72 -0.44
C THR A 50 9.52 15.84 0.22
N GLY A 51 10.24 16.69 -0.53
CA GLY A 51 11.03 17.78 0.06
C GLY A 51 10.18 18.75 0.89
N LYS A 52 9.00 19.14 0.37
CA LYS A 52 8.08 20.05 1.06
C LYS A 52 7.45 19.39 2.29
N LEU A 53 7.07 18.12 2.19
CA LEU A 53 6.47 17.38 3.30
C LEU A 53 7.48 17.22 4.46
N LEU A 54 8.76 17.00 4.16
CA LEU A 54 9.81 16.97 5.18
C LEU A 54 9.98 18.33 5.87
N GLU A 55 9.90 19.44 5.13
CA GLU A 55 9.92 20.80 5.70
C GLU A 55 8.69 21.11 6.56
N GLU A 56 7.53 20.55 6.21
CA GLU A 56 6.26 20.65 6.96
C GLU A 56 6.25 19.77 8.24
N GLY A 57 7.33 19.03 8.50
CA GLY A 57 7.50 18.23 9.71
C GLY A 57 6.92 16.82 9.64
N TYR A 58 6.76 16.28 8.44
CA TYR A 58 6.59 14.84 8.23
C TYR A 58 7.95 14.15 8.21
N THR A 59 7.99 12.91 8.66
CA THR A 59 9.19 12.08 8.64
C THR A 59 9.18 11.14 7.44
N GLU A 60 10.35 10.57 7.08
CA GLU A 60 10.42 9.52 6.05
C GLU A 60 9.54 8.30 6.42
N ALA A 61 9.42 8.00 7.71
CA ALA A 61 8.54 6.97 8.25
C ALA A 61 7.06 7.27 7.99
N ASP A 62 6.62 8.51 8.22
CA ASP A 62 5.25 8.95 7.92
C ASP A 62 4.94 8.81 6.42
N LEU A 63 5.91 9.10 5.55
CA LEU A 63 5.76 8.94 4.11
C LEU A 63 5.65 7.47 3.70
N CYS A 64 6.49 6.59 4.27
CA CYS A 64 6.40 5.14 4.03
C CYS A 64 5.08 4.55 4.52
N PHE A 65 4.64 4.96 5.71
CA PHE A 65 3.34 4.59 6.28
C PHE A 65 2.20 5.00 5.33
N SER A 66 2.14 6.28 4.97
CA SER A 66 1.08 6.81 4.12
C SER A 66 1.04 6.17 2.74
N LEU A 67 2.22 5.88 2.17
CA LEU A 67 2.34 5.17 0.90
C LEU A 67 1.78 3.74 1.00
N GLN A 68 2.15 2.98 2.03
CA GLN A 68 1.65 1.63 2.22
C GLN A 68 0.14 1.61 2.41
N GLU A 69 -0.40 2.43 3.31
CA GLU A 69 -1.84 2.50 3.56
C GLU A 69 -2.61 2.86 2.28
N THR A 70 -2.14 3.86 1.53
CA THR A 70 -2.83 4.31 0.30
C THR A 70 -2.80 3.20 -0.76
N VAL A 71 -1.62 2.65 -1.06
CA VAL A 71 -1.45 1.67 -2.14
C VAL A 71 -2.15 0.34 -1.80
N PHE A 72 -2.03 -0.12 -0.56
CA PHE A 72 -2.67 -1.37 -0.17
C PHE A 72 -4.19 -1.22 -0.08
N ALA A 73 -4.71 -0.08 0.37
CA ALA A 73 -6.15 0.19 0.28
C ALA A 73 -6.65 0.13 -1.17
N MET A 74 -5.92 0.72 -2.13
CA MET A 74 -6.26 0.62 -3.55
C MET A 74 -6.29 -0.83 -4.05
N LEU A 75 -5.33 -1.66 -3.63
CA LEU A 75 -5.29 -3.07 -4.01
C LEU A 75 -6.42 -3.88 -3.37
N VAL A 76 -6.74 -3.62 -2.10
CA VAL A 76 -7.83 -4.29 -1.39
C VAL A 76 -9.17 -3.90 -2.02
N GLU A 77 -9.38 -2.63 -2.34
CA GLU A 77 -10.60 -2.15 -3.01
C GLU A 77 -10.82 -2.84 -4.36
N THR A 78 -9.80 -2.91 -5.21
CA THR A 78 -9.94 -3.56 -6.53
C THR A 78 -10.10 -5.07 -6.39
N THR A 79 -9.43 -5.70 -5.42
CA THR A 79 -9.58 -7.13 -5.13
C THR A 79 -10.98 -7.44 -4.61
N GLU A 80 -11.53 -6.62 -3.72
CA GLU A 80 -12.89 -6.76 -3.19
C GLU A 80 -13.94 -6.64 -4.32
N ARG A 81 -13.76 -5.66 -5.22
CA ARG A 81 -14.60 -5.54 -6.42
C ARG A 81 -14.53 -6.79 -7.28
N ALA A 82 -13.34 -7.29 -7.56
CA ALA A 82 -13.15 -8.49 -8.37
C ALA A 82 -13.76 -9.73 -7.70
N LEU A 83 -13.56 -9.91 -6.39
CA LEU A 83 -14.15 -10.99 -5.60
C LEU A 83 -15.67 -11.02 -5.74
N ALA A 84 -16.32 -9.86 -5.59
CA ALA A 84 -17.77 -9.71 -5.76
C ALA A 84 -18.22 -9.95 -7.21
N HIS A 85 -17.48 -9.46 -8.20
CA HIS A 85 -17.82 -9.65 -9.62
C HIS A 85 -17.68 -11.10 -10.10
N CYS A 86 -16.76 -11.86 -9.51
CA CYS A 86 -16.52 -13.26 -9.85
C CYS A 86 -17.38 -14.24 -9.02
N ASN A 87 -18.17 -13.75 -8.05
CA ASN A 87 -18.84 -14.58 -7.04
C ASN A 87 -17.88 -15.58 -6.36
N SER A 88 -16.62 -15.18 -6.15
CA SER A 88 -15.63 -16.00 -5.45
C SER A 88 -15.70 -15.75 -3.94
N THR A 89 -15.23 -16.73 -3.16
CA THR A 89 -15.13 -16.65 -1.69
C THR A 89 -13.69 -16.88 -1.22
N GLU A 90 -12.73 -16.86 -2.14
CA GLU A 90 -11.32 -17.11 -1.86
C GLU A 90 -10.46 -16.05 -2.55
N VAL A 91 -9.45 -15.55 -1.82
CA VAL A 91 -8.41 -14.65 -2.31
C VAL A 91 -7.06 -15.30 -2.02
N LEU A 92 -6.17 -15.31 -3.00
CA LEU A 92 -4.80 -15.80 -2.86
C LEU A 92 -3.83 -14.66 -3.18
N ILE A 93 -2.93 -14.34 -2.26
CA ILE A 93 -1.88 -13.35 -2.51
C ILE A 93 -0.62 -14.05 -3.02
N VAL A 94 -0.12 -13.64 -4.18
CA VAL A 94 1.12 -14.15 -4.78
C VAL A 94 2.10 -13.01 -5.10
N GLY A 95 3.36 -13.38 -5.33
CA GLY A 95 4.43 -12.45 -5.69
C GLY A 95 5.19 -11.88 -4.49
N GLY A 96 6.32 -11.23 -4.76
CA GLY A 96 7.25 -10.79 -3.70
C GLY A 96 6.68 -9.74 -2.73
N VAL A 97 5.76 -8.90 -3.21
CA VAL A 97 5.05 -7.92 -2.36
C VAL A 97 4.04 -8.60 -1.42
N GLY A 98 3.60 -9.81 -1.77
CA GLY A 98 2.70 -10.60 -0.94
C GLY A 98 3.27 -10.99 0.42
N CYS A 99 4.59 -10.92 0.60
CA CYS A 99 5.25 -11.12 1.88
C CYS A 99 5.08 -9.95 2.87
N ASN A 100 4.54 -8.82 2.41
CA ASN A 100 4.31 -7.66 3.27
C ASN A 100 3.16 -7.93 4.25
N VAL A 101 3.45 -7.84 5.55
CA VAL A 101 2.49 -8.22 6.59
C VAL A 101 1.30 -7.27 6.60
N ARG A 102 1.53 -5.99 6.36
CA ARG A 102 0.45 -4.99 6.35
C ARG A 102 -0.56 -5.22 5.23
N LEU A 103 -0.11 -5.58 4.03
CA LEU A 103 -0.99 -5.97 2.93
C LEU A 103 -1.82 -7.22 3.29
N GLN A 104 -1.18 -8.23 3.87
CA GLN A 104 -1.86 -9.46 4.30
C GLN A 104 -2.95 -9.16 5.34
N GLU A 105 -2.66 -8.30 6.32
CA GLU A 105 -3.63 -7.87 7.35
C GLU A 105 -4.85 -7.19 6.73
N MET A 106 -4.64 -6.20 5.85
CA MET A 106 -5.73 -5.44 5.22
C MET A 106 -6.59 -6.33 4.32
N MET A 107 -5.96 -7.23 3.55
CA MET A 107 -6.68 -8.17 2.70
C MET A 107 -7.45 -9.20 3.53
N ASN A 108 -6.87 -9.68 4.63
CA ASN A 108 -7.52 -10.66 5.51
C ASN A 108 -8.76 -10.05 6.18
N GLN A 109 -8.66 -8.79 6.63
CA GLN A 109 -9.79 -8.06 7.20
C GLN A 109 -10.93 -7.96 6.19
N MET A 110 -10.65 -7.54 4.95
CA MET A 110 -11.65 -7.48 3.88
C MET A 110 -12.28 -8.85 3.59
N CYS A 111 -11.47 -9.92 3.56
CA CYS A 111 -11.98 -11.27 3.36
C CYS A 111 -12.93 -11.69 4.47
N ILE A 112 -12.58 -11.45 5.74
CA ILE A 112 -13.44 -11.75 6.90
C ILE A 112 -14.78 -11.01 6.78
N GLU A 113 -14.76 -9.72 6.45
CA GLU A 113 -15.97 -8.89 6.30
C GLU A 113 -16.88 -9.37 5.16
N ARG A 114 -16.30 -9.96 4.11
CA ARG A 114 -17.01 -10.55 2.97
C ARG A 114 -17.42 -12.01 3.18
N GLY A 115 -17.04 -12.65 4.28
CA GLY A 115 -17.22 -14.09 4.49
C GLY A 115 -16.36 -14.95 3.55
N ALA A 116 -15.25 -14.40 3.08
CA ALA A 116 -14.26 -15.05 2.21
C ALA A 116 -13.03 -15.50 3.00
N LYS A 117 -12.18 -16.31 2.37
CA LYS A 117 -10.94 -16.84 2.94
C LYS A 117 -9.72 -16.31 2.20
N LEU A 118 -8.74 -15.83 2.95
CA LEU A 118 -7.42 -15.46 2.44
C LEU A 118 -6.46 -16.67 2.50
N PHE A 119 -5.63 -16.80 1.47
CA PHE A 119 -4.53 -17.77 1.35
C PHE A 119 -3.21 -17.07 1.00
#